data_AF-A0A2N2JZ86-F1
#
_entry.id   AF-A0A2N2JZ86-F1
#
_cell.length_a   1.000
_cell.length_b   1.000
_cell.length_c   1.000
_cell.angle_alpha   90.00
_cell.angle_beta   90.00
_cell.angle_gamma   90.00
#
_symmetry.space_group_name_H-M   'P 1'
#
loop_
_entity.id
_entity.type
_entity.pdbx_description
1 polymer ?
#
loop_
_entity_poly.entity_id
_entity_poly.type
_entity_poly.pdbx_seq_one_letter_code
_entity_poly.pdbx_strand_id
1 'polypeptide(L)' 'MHDFKLLQIGWIYDVNFPRTFQVVREKRYLEKIRDALPRSRRISEAYKLARVHLERNAA' A
#
# COMPACT_ATOMS: atom_id res chain seq x y z
N MET A 1 8.10 16.29 -0.07
CA MET A 1 8.21 15.16 0.91
C MET A 1 6.91 14.34 1.06
N HIS A 2 5.77 14.75 0.49
CA HIS A 2 4.53 13.94 0.49
C HIS A 2 4.43 12.95 -0.68
N ASP A 3 4.97 13.31 -1.85
CA ASP A 3 4.87 12.47 -3.06
C ASP A 3 5.66 11.16 -2.94
N PHE A 4 6.76 11.17 -2.17
CA PHE A 4 7.56 9.96 -1.92
C PHE A 4 6.74 8.88 -1.20
N LYS A 5 5.87 9.26 -0.26
CA LYS A 5 5.01 8.29 0.44
C LYS A 5 3.92 7.74 -0.49
N LEU A 6 3.45 8.53 -1.46
CA LEU A 6 2.52 8.05 -2.47
C LEU A 6 3.21 7.04 -3.41
N LEU A 7 4.49 7.28 -3.77
CA LEU A 7 5.31 6.31 -4.49
C LEU A 7 5.50 5.01 -3.70
N GLN A 8 5.73 5.09 -2.38
CA GLN A 8 5.86 3.92 -1.51
C GLN A 8 4.59 3.06 -1.46
N ILE A 9 3.39 3.66 -1.59
CA ILE A 9 2.15 2.88 -1.77
C ILE A 9 2.19 2.12 -3.10
N GLY A 10 2.74 2.74 -4.15
CA GLY A 10 2.89 2.14 -5.48
C GLY A 10 3.80 0.91 -5.52
N TRP A 11 4.77 0.79 -4.60
CA TRP A 11 5.67 -0.37 -4.55
C TRP A 11 4.97 -1.71 -4.35
N ILE A 12 3.72 -1.72 -3.91
CA ILE A 12 2.96 -2.97 -3.82
C ILE A 12 2.77 -3.65 -5.18
N TYR A 13 2.79 -2.88 -6.27
CA TYR A 13 2.67 -3.38 -7.64
C TYR A 13 3.99 -3.93 -8.20
N ASP A 14 5.12 -3.62 -7.56
CA ASP A 14 6.44 -4.15 -7.93
C ASP A 14 6.74 -5.48 -7.21
N VAL A 15 5.87 -5.93 -6.31
CA VAL A 15 6.03 -7.18 -5.57
C VAL A 15 5.62 -8.38 -6.44
N ASN A 16 6.48 -9.40 -6.49
CA ASN A 16 6.30 -10.57 -7.37
C ASN A 16 6.13 -11.90 -6.64
N PHE A 17 6.18 -11.93 -5.30
CA PHE A 17 6.15 -13.17 -4.51
C PHE A 17 5.00 -13.18 -3.49
N PRO A 18 4.14 -14.20 -3.45
CA PRO A 18 3.00 -14.29 -2.51
C PRO A 18 3.40 -14.10 -1.04
N ARG A 19 4.54 -14.68 -0.61
CA ARG A 19 5.02 -14.53 0.76
C ARG A 19 5.32 -13.07 1.12
N THR A 20 5.80 -12.28 0.17
CA THR A 20 6.06 -10.85 0.38
C THR A 20 4.76 -10.09 0.60
N PHE A 21 3.70 -10.37 -0.17
CA PHE A 21 2.38 -9.79 0.07
C PHE A 21 1.86 -10.13 1.47
N GLN A 22 1.97 -11.38 1.91
CA GLN A 22 1.58 -11.77 3.27
C GLN A 22 2.33 -10.97 4.34
N VAL A 23 3.66 -10.82 4.22
CA VAL A 23 4.46 -10.03 5.16
C VAL A 23 4.04 -8.56 5.15
N VAL A 24 3.77 -7.98 3.99
CA VAL A 24 3.29 -6.59 3.88
C VAL A 24 1.97 -6.40 4.62
N ARG A 25 1.04 -7.36 4.48
CA ARG A 25 -0.24 -7.38 5.20
C ARG A 25 -0.05 -7.54 6.71
N GLU A 26 0.71 -8.56 7.13
CA GLU A 26 1.01 -8.85 8.54
C GLU A 26 1.64 -7.63 9.26
N LYS A 27 2.55 -6.92 8.59
CA LYS A 27 3.24 -5.76 9.14
C LYS A 27 2.50 -4.44 8.98
N ARG A 28 1.35 -4.45 8.28
CA ARG A 28 0.47 -3.29 8.03
C ARG A 28 1.21 -2.10 7.42
N TYR A 29 2.06 -2.35 6.42
CA TYR A 29 2.89 -1.28 5.84
C TYR A 29 2.07 -0.25 5.07
N LEU A 30 1.05 -0.66 4.31
CA LEU A 30 0.22 0.29 3.56
C LEU A 30 -0.55 1.23 4.51
N GLU A 31 -1.02 0.73 5.65
CA GLU A 31 -1.70 1.53 6.70
C GLU A 31 -0.74 2.56 7.28
N LYS A 32 0.48 2.15 7.66
CA LYS A 32 1.49 3.06 8.22
C LYS A 32 1.86 4.17 7.23
N ILE A 33 1.98 3.85 5.94
CA ILE A 33 2.28 4.84 4.89
C ILE A 33 1.10 5.79 4.71
N ARG A 34 -0.14 5.26 4.64
CA ARG A 34 -1.36 6.07 4.61
C ARG A 34 -1.37 7.04 5.79
N ASP A 35 -1.21 6.56 7.02
CA ASP A 35 -1.39 7.38 8.21
C ASP A 35 -0.41 8.57 8.29
N ALA A 36 0.70 8.47 7.58
CA ALA A 36 1.68 9.55 7.48
C ALA A 36 1.47 10.49 6.26
N LEU A 37 0.38 10.31 5.51
CA LEU A 37 -0.07 11.15 4.39
C LEU A 37 -1.29 12.03 4.80
N PRO A 38 -1.45 13.22 4.19
CA PRO A 38 -2.60 14.06 4.45
C PRO A 38 -3.90 13.39 3.99
N ARG A 39 -5.01 13.75 4.66
CA ARG A 39 -6.34 13.28 4.25
C ARG A 39 -6.74 13.95 2.95
N SER A 40 -6.74 13.19 1.86
CA SER A 40 -7.30 13.64 0.59
C SER A 40 -8.05 12.49 -0.09
N ARG A 41 -9.04 12.83 -0.91
CA ARG A 41 -9.80 11.85 -1.69
C ARG A 41 -8.86 11.05 -2.61
N ARG A 42 -7.95 11.72 -3.30
CA ARG A 42 -7.00 11.08 -4.23
C ARG A 42 -6.08 10.08 -3.53
N ILE A 43 -5.55 10.42 -2.35
CA ILE A 43 -4.71 9.50 -1.56
C ILE A 43 -5.54 8.30 -1.07
N SER A 44 -6.78 8.54 -0.66
CA SER A 44 -7.67 7.48 -0.19
C SER A 44 -8.04 6.49 -1.30
N GLU A 45 -8.26 6.99 -2.51
CA GLU A 45 -8.50 6.17 -3.71
C GLU A 45 -7.27 5.32 -4.06
N ALA A 46 -6.07 5.93 -4.09
CA ALA A 46 -4.82 5.21 -4.35
C ALA A 46 -4.55 4.11 -3.31
N TYR A 47 -4.70 4.43 -2.01
CA TYR A 47 -4.57 3.46 -0.93
C TYR A 47 -5.57 2.30 -1.07
N LYS A 48 -6.84 2.61 -1.42
CA LYS A 48 -7.87 1.58 -1.60
C LYS A 48 -7.49 0.59 -2.71
N LEU A 49 -7.01 1.09 -3.85
CA LEU A 49 -6.58 0.26 -4.98
C LEU A 49 -5.37 -0.62 -4.60
N ALA A 50 -4.38 -0.03 -3.93
CA ALA A 50 -3.20 -0.74 -3.44
C ALA A 50 -3.57 -1.85 -2.45
N ARG A 51 -4.50 -1.58 -1.52
CA ARG A 51 -4.97 -2.57 -0.54
C ARG A 51 -5.74 -3.72 -1.17
N VAL A 52 -6.59 -3.45 -2.17
CA VAL A 52 -7.28 -4.52 -2.92
C VAL A 52 -6.27 -5.42 -3.63
N HIS A 53 -5.23 -4.83 -4.23
CA HIS A 53 -4.16 -5.60 -4.86
C HIS A 53 -3.37 -6.44 -3.86
N LEU A 54 -3.04 -5.88 -2.69
CA LEU A 54 -2.40 -6.61 -1.59
C LEU A 54 -3.23 -7.84 -1.17
N GLU A 55 -4.51 -7.66 -0.84
CA GLU A 55 -5.34 -8.75 -0.32
C GLU A 55 -5.55 -9.87 -1.36
N ARG A 56 -5.68 -9.51 -2.63
CA ARG A 56 -5.82 -10.49 -3.72
C ARG A 56 -4.59 -11.40 -3.84
N ASN A 57 -3.39 -10.88 -3.64
CA ASN A 57 -2.14 -11.61 -3.82
C ASN A 57 -1.56 -12.19 -2.52
N ALA A 58 -2.12 -11.82 -1.36
CA ALA A 58 -1.79 -12.38 -0.05
C ALA A 58 -2.70 -13.57 0.35
N ALA A 59 -3.66 -13.94 -0.51
CA ALA A 59 -4.58 -15.07 -0.34
C ALA A 59 -3.89 -16.41 -0.57
#